data_AF-A0A1I7MKI1-F1
#
_entry.id   AF-A0A1I7MKI1-F1
#
_cell.length_a   1.000
_cell.length_b   1.000
_cell.length_c   1.000
_cell.angle_alpha   90.00
_cell.angle_beta   90.00
_cell.angle_gamma   90.00
#
_symmetry.space_group_name_H-M   'P 1'
#
loop_
_entity.id
_entity.type
_entity.pdbx_description
1 polymer ?
#
loop_
_entity_poly.entity_id
_entity_poly.type
_entity_poly.pdbx_seq_one_letter_code
_entity_poly.pdbx_strand_id
1 'polypeptide(L)'
;MTPLRRNPGSGPQAGGTTLGEALERAGFYPELVADTLDEVLDGRTVSTHLVHVDTHFDYDEIHRHITVLALADDVLAALHLDDHALDEGGHHMMAQVSTEVIPVRRIDSVVTTTVHPRPEQYRRGDPVAEVTLAVTWAGGQRIDLGPAACGDPHCEADHGYTGTSSREDLVLRVAAEAEGQAAVDAAVSFARALRRSTVEWSGR
;
A
#
# COMPACT_ATOMS: atom_id res chain seq x y z
N MET A 1 40.46 8.92 -21.65
CA MET A 1 39.46 8.25 -22.50
C MET A 1 38.45 7.60 -21.58
N THR A 2 37.32 8.26 -21.36
CA THR A 2 36.25 7.84 -20.46
C THR A 2 35.27 6.98 -21.26
N PRO A 3 34.90 5.76 -20.84
CA PRO A 3 33.91 5.01 -21.58
C PRO A 3 32.51 5.60 -21.31
N LEU A 4 31.85 5.99 -22.39
CA LEU A 4 30.44 6.39 -22.42
C LEU A 4 29.58 5.25 -21.84
N ARG A 5 28.90 5.52 -20.71
CA ARG A 5 27.82 4.67 -20.22
C ARG A 5 26.71 4.64 -21.27
N ARG A 6 26.50 3.47 -21.87
CA ARG A 6 25.33 3.19 -22.70
C ARG A 6 24.09 3.18 -21.80
N ASN A 7 23.15 4.06 -22.09
CA ASN A 7 21.83 4.08 -21.48
C ASN A 7 21.02 2.89 -22.02
N PRO A 8 20.56 1.92 -21.20
CA PRO A 8 19.74 0.85 -21.72
C PRO A 8 18.30 1.34 -21.83
N GLY A 9 17.92 1.66 -23.07
CA GLY A 9 16.61 1.31 -23.63
C GLY A 9 15.36 1.85 -22.95
N SER A 10 14.86 2.97 -23.48
CA SER A 10 13.42 3.24 -23.58
C SER A 10 12.79 2.17 -24.48
N GLY A 11 12.50 1.00 -23.90
CA GLY A 11 11.61 0.02 -24.49
C GLY A 11 10.16 0.54 -24.47
N PRO A 12 9.29 0.09 -25.38
CA PRO A 12 7.89 0.51 -25.38
C PRO A 12 7.23 0.11 -24.05
N GLN A 13 6.69 1.09 -23.32
CA GLN A 13 5.87 0.85 -22.13
C GLN A 13 4.66 0.01 -22.55
N ALA A 14 4.63 -1.25 -22.14
CA ALA A 14 3.53 -2.15 -22.43
C ALA A 14 2.28 -1.73 -21.63
N GLY A 15 1.36 -1.02 -22.28
CA GLY A 15 -0.10 -1.03 -22.04
C GLY A 15 -0.63 -0.85 -20.60
N GLY A 16 0.12 -0.24 -19.69
CA GLY A 16 -0.34 0.09 -18.34
C GLY A 16 -0.98 1.47 -18.29
N THR A 17 -1.98 1.64 -17.44
CA THR A 17 -2.50 2.96 -17.05
C THR A 17 -1.36 3.80 -16.46
N THR A 18 -1.28 5.08 -16.82
CA THR A 18 -0.35 6.04 -16.19
C THR A 18 -0.80 6.39 -14.76
N LEU A 19 0.10 6.93 -13.93
CA LEU A 19 -0.27 7.37 -12.57
C LEU A 19 -1.41 8.41 -12.61
N GLY A 20 -1.32 9.41 -13.49
CA GLY A 20 -2.37 10.42 -13.65
C GLY A 20 -3.72 9.81 -14.00
N GLU A 21 -3.79 8.92 -14.99
CA GLU A 21 -5.05 8.22 -15.35
C GLU A 21 -5.58 7.34 -14.21
N ALA A 22 -4.70 6.79 -13.36
CA ALA A 22 -5.12 6.04 -12.18
C ALA A 22 -5.71 6.95 -11.09
N LEU A 23 -5.12 8.13 -10.86
CA LEU A 23 -5.64 9.14 -9.94
C LEU A 23 -6.99 9.70 -10.42
N GLU A 24 -7.10 10.03 -11.70
CA GLU A 24 -8.36 10.50 -12.30
C GLU A 24 -9.47 9.45 -12.17
N ARG A 25 -9.16 8.18 -12.42
CA ARG A 25 -10.12 7.08 -12.23
C ARG A 25 -10.51 6.89 -10.77
N ALA A 26 -9.60 7.12 -9.82
CA ALA A 26 -9.88 7.06 -8.40
C ALA A 26 -10.83 8.20 -7.96
N GLY A 27 -10.72 9.38 -8.58
CA GLY A 27 -11.70 10.46 -8.45
C GLY A 27 -11.74 11.13 -7.07
N PHE A 28 -10.74 10.92 -6.22
CA PHE A 28 -10.66 11.49 -4.88
C PHE A 28 -9.49 12.48 -4.79
N TYR A 29 -9.81 13.76 -5.00
CA TYR A 29 -8.86 14.88 -5.07
C TYR A 29 -7.63 14.63 -5.98
N PRO A 30 -7.82 14.23 -7.25
CA PRO A 30 -6.72 13.78 -8.11
C PRO A 30 -5.61 14.82 -8.31
N GLU A 31 -5.97 16.11 -8.49
CA GLU A 31 -5.00 17.19 -8.66
C GLU A 31 -4.17 17.42 -7.40
N LEU A 32 -4.80 17.42 -6.21
CA LEU A 32 -4.10 17.59 -4.93
C LEU A 32 -3.13 16.43 -4.67
N VAL A 33 -3.57 15.20 -4.95
CA VAL A 33 -2.73 14.01 -4.81
C VAL A 33 -1.55 14.03 -5.78
N ALA A 34 -1.80 14.44 -7.03
CA ALA A 34 -0.74 14.56 -8.05
C ALA A 34 0.29 15.63 -7.66
N ASP A 35 -0.16 16.83 -7.26
CA ASP A 35 0.71 17.94 -6.85
C ASP A 35 1.57 17.56 -5.64
N THR A 36 0.96 16.91 -4.64
CA THR A 36 1.69 16.42 -3.46
C THR A 36 2.71 15.33 -3.84
N LEU A 37 2.36 14.42 -4.76
CA LEU A 37 3.29 13.38 -5.22
C LEU A 37 4.47 13.98 -5.99
N ASP A 38 4.23 14.97 -6.84
CA ASP A 38 5.27 15.66 -7.59
C ASP A 38 6.26 16.38 -6.64
N GLU A 39 5.76 17.01 -5.57
CA GLU A 39 6.59 17.62 -4.53
C GLU A 39 7.49 16.59 -3.83
N VAL A 40 6.93 15.48 -3.34
CA VAL A 40 7.70 14.49 -2.56
C VAL A 40 8.64 13.66 -3.42
N LEU A 41 8.34 13.49 -4.71
CA LEU A 41 9.18 12.76 -5.64
C LEU A 41 10.35 13.60 -6.18
N ASP A 42 10.31 14.93 -6.08
CA ASP A 42 11.39 15.84 -6.46
C ASP A 42 12.01 15.51 -7.84
N GLY A 43 11.14 15.29 -8.84
CA GLY A 43 11.54 14.99 -10.22
C GLY A 43 11.92 13.53 -10.52
N ARG A 44 11.81 12.61 -9.55
CA ARG A 44 12.02 11.17 -9.78
C ARG A 44 10.94 10.59 -10.68
N THR A 45 11.33 9.69 -11.59
CA THR A 45 10.38 9.07 -12.52
C THR A 45 9.71 7.85 -11.88
N VAL A 46 8.38 7.87 -11.81
CA VAL A 46 7.58 6.74 -11.31
C VAL A 46 7.65 5.57 -12.29
N SER A 47 8.16 4.44 -11.81
CA SER A 47 8.29 3.18 -12.57
C SER A 47 7.04 2.30 -12.48
N THR A 48 6.37 2.32 -11.33
CA THR A 48 5.10 1.62 -11.08
C THR A 48 4.38 2.28 -9.91
N HIS A 49 3.07 2.12 -9.86
CA HIS A 49 2.25 2.68 -8.81
C HIS A 49 1.09 1.76 -8.44
N LEU A 50 0.50 2.01 -7.29
CA LEU A 50 -0.77 1.45 -6.84
C LEU A 50 -1.60 2.57 -6.26
N VAL A 51 -2.83 2.73 -6.74
CA VAL A 51 -3.82 3.67 -6.21
C VAL A 51 -4.97 2.83 -5.67
N HIS A 52 -5.28 3.00 -4.39
CA HIS A 52 -6.37 2.31 -3.71
C HIS A 52 -7.24 3.34 -3.01
N VAL A 53 -8.54 3.29 -3.27
CA VAL A 53 -9.54 4.09 -2.56
C VAL A 53 -10.38 3.13 -1.76
N ASP A 54 -10.51 3.40 -0.47
CA ASP A 54 -11.47 2.72 0.38
C ASP A 54 -12.57 3.71 0.77
N THR A 55 -13.77 3.20 0.98
CA THR A 55 -14.91 3.97 1.44
C THR A 55 -15.53 3.22 2.61
N HIS A 56 -15.29 3.75 3.80
CA HIS A 56 -15.90 3.27 5.02
C HIS A 56 -17.20 4.01 5.28
N PHE A 57 -18.22 3.25 5.65
CA PHE A 57 -19.49 3.78 6.12
C PHE A 57 -19.52 3.60 7.64
N ASP A 58 -19.57 4.70 8.39
CA ASP A 58 -19.96 4.67 9.79
C ASP A 58 -21.39 5.19 9.94
N TYR A 59 -22.00 5.02 11.12
CA TYR A 59 -23.44 5.28 11.31
C TYR A 59 -23.89 6.69 10.91
N ASP A 60 -23.00 7.68 10.97
CA ASP A 60 -23.29 9.09 10.68
C ASP A 60 -22.46 9.70 9.53
N GLU A 61 -21.38 9.05 9.07
CA GLU A 61 -20.45 9.64 8.09
C GLU A 61 -19.87 8.64 7.08
N ILE A 62 -19.55 9.13 5.89
CA ILE A 62 -18.82 8.39 4.85
C ILE A 62 -17.37 8.87 4.88
N HIS A 63 -16.45 7.99 5.28
CA HIS A 63 -15.02 8.27 5.25
C HIS A 63 -14.43 7.68 3.99
N ARG A 64 -14.03 8.56 3.07
CA ARG A 64 -13.25 8.17 1.90
C ARG A 64 -11.78 8.40 2.21
N HIS A 65 -10.97 7.42 1.85
CA HIS A 65 -9.53 7.55 1.94
C HIS A 65 -8.88 7.03 0.68
N ILE A 66 -7.76 7.64 0.29
CA ILE A 66 -6.93 7.18 -0.81
C ILE A 66 -5.53 6.89 -0.29
N THR A 67 -5.03 5.72 -0.65
CA THR A 67 -3.62 5.34 -0.51
C THR A 67 -2.99 5.28 -1.89
N VAL A 68 -1.89 6.01 -2.08
CA VAL A 68 -1.07 5.95 -3.29
C VAL A 68 0.33 5.50 -2.96
N LEU A 69 0.77 4.45 -3.62
CA LEU A 69 2.14 3.98 -3.58
C LEU A 69 2.79 4.25 -4.93
N ALA A 70 3.93 4.94 -4.95
CA ALA A 70 4.68 5.23 -6.17
C ALA A 70 6.15 4.78 -5.99
N LEU A 71 6.57 3.80 -6.78
CA LEU A 71 7.95 3.34 -6.80
C LEU A 71 8.73 4.14 -7.85
N ALA A 72 9.67 4.95 -7.42
CA ALA A 72 10.47 5.83 -8.27
C ALA A 72 11.96 5.66 -7.95
N ASP A 73 12.73 5.21 -8.93
CA ASP A 73 14.16 4.89 -8.78
C ASP A 73 14.47 3.96 -7.59
N ASP A 74 15.02 4.51 -6.51
CA ASP A 74 15.43 3.82 -5.28
C ASP A 74 14.57 4.17 -4.06
N VAL A 75 13.40 4.80 -4.27
CA VAL A 75 12.45 5.15 -3.22
C VAL A 75 11.03 4.66 -3.55
N LEU A 76 10.29 4.31 -2.50
CA LEU A 76 8.85 4.13 -2.50
C LEU A 76 8.25 5.37 -1.82
N ALA A 77 7.45 6.16 -2.53
CA ALA A 77 6.61 7.18 -1.91
C ALA A 77 5.26 6.55 -1.54
N ALA A 78 4.83 6.74 -0.29
CA ALA A 78 3.50 6.39 0.18
C ALA A 78 2.77 7.69 0.55
N LEU A 79 1.59 7.89 -0.03
CA LEU A 79 0.71 9.01 0.26
C LEU A 79 -0.63 8.47 0.75
N HIS A 80 -1.12 9.06 1.83
CA HIS A 80 -2.46 8.83 2.35
C HIS A 80 -3.20 10.17 2.37
N LEU A 81 -4.42 10.19 1.87
CA LEU A 81 -5.30 11.34 1.97
C LEU A 81 -6.65 10.90 2.49
N ASP A 82 -7.09 11.58 3.55
CA ASP A 82 -8.42 11.51 4.13
C ASP A 82 -9.07 12.90 4.06
N ASP A 83 -10.39 12.97 4.04
CA ASP A 83 -11.13 14.20 4.28
C ASP A 83 -12.14 14.06 5.42
N HIS A 84 -12.50 15.20 6.01
CA HIS A 84 -13.59 15.26 6.98
C HIS A 84 -14.35 16.58 6.83
N ALA A 85 -15.64 16.54 7.17
CA ALA A 85 -16.47 17.73 7.19
C ALA A 85 -16.10 18.62 8.39
N LEU A 86 -16.08 19.93 8.16
CA LEU A 86 -15.90 20.95 9.20
C LEU A 86 -17.23 21.51 9.72
N ASP A 87 -18.33 21.13 9.09
CA ASP A 87 -19.70 21.53 9.45
C ASP A 87 -20.67 20.35 9.30
N GLU A 88 -21.79 20.40 10.03
CA GLU A 88 -22.82 19.35 10.02
C GLU A 88 -23.47 19.12 8.64
N GLY A 89 -23.36 20.09 7.72
CA GLY A 89 -23.92 20.02 6.37
C GLY A 89 -22.97 19.43 5.33
N GLY A 90 -21.71 19.15 5.69
CA GLY A 90 -20.69 18.68 4.75
C GLY A 90 -20.36 19.68 3.64
N HIS A 91 -20.58 20.98 3.87
CA HIS A 91 -20.33 22.02 2.87
C HIS A 91 -18.86 22.43 2.79
N HIS A 92 -18.14 22.30 3.91
CA HIS A 92 -16.72 22.58 4.03
C HIS A 92 -15.97 21.30 4.38
N MET A 93 -15.17 20.80 3.44
CA MET A 93 -14.29 19.66 3.64
C MET A 93 -12.86 20.13 3.95
N MET A 94 -12.19 19.46 4.89
CA MET A 94 -10.76 19.59 5.13
C MET A 94 -10.09 18.27 4.73
N ALA A 95 -9.13 18.35 3.80
CA ALA A 95 -8.29 17.21 3.44
C ALA A 95 -7.03 17.20 4.31
N GLN A 96 -6.69 16.02 4.83
CA GLN A 96 -5.43 15.75 5.50
C GLN A 96 -4.59 14.85 4.59
N VAL A 97 -3.41 15.32 4.20
CA VAL A 97 -2.47 14.56 3.35
C VAL A 97 -1.23 14.20 4.15
N SER A 98 -0.91 12.92 4.20
CA SER A 98 0.29 12.39 4.86
C SER A 98 1.17 11.68 3.83
N THR A 99 2.45 12.00 3.81
CA THR A 99 3.40 11.41 2.87
C THR A 99 4.61 10.82 3.58
N GLU A 100 5.10 9.70 3.08
CA GLU A 100 6.36 9.10 3.50
C GLU A 100 7.18 8.73 2.27
N VAL A 101 8.49 9.03 2.30
CA VAL A 101 9.45 8.61 1.26
C VAL A 101 10.38 7.57 1.87
N ILE A 102 10.24 6.34 1.42
CA ILE A 102 10.92 5.18 1.94
C ILE A 102 12.03 4.77 0.97
N PRO A 103 13.32 4.87 1.34
CA PRO A 103 14.38 4.23 0.56
C PRO A 103 14.09 2.75 0.40
N VAL A 104 14.11 2.21 -0.82
CA VAL A 104 13.82 0.79 -1.11
C VAL A 104 14.68 -0.15 -0.25
N ARG A 105 15.90 0.28 0.06
CA ARG A 105 16.85 -0.40 0.95
C ARG A 105 16.42 -0.57 2.41
N ARG A 106 15.44 0.20 2.86
CA ARG A 106 14.87 0.13 4.20
C ARG A 106 13.62 -0.75 4.25
N ILE A 107 13.13 -1.22 3.11
CA ILE A 107 12.00 -2.14 3.07
C ILE A 107 12.51 -3.51 3.53
N ASP A 108 12.17 -3.86 4.75
CA ASP A 108 12.54 -5.12 5.39
C ASP A 108 11.78 -6.30 4.77
N SER A 109 10.49 -6.12 4.45
CA SER A 109 9.67 -7.20 3.91
C SER A 109 8.53 -6.71 3.01
N VAL A 110 8.17 -7.54 2.02
CA VAL A 110 7.01 -7.35 1.13
C VAL A 110 6.25 -8.66 1.05
N VAL A 111 5.18 -8.79 1.82
CA VAL A 111 4.35 -10.00 1.93
C VAL A 111 3.08 -9.84 1.09
N THR A 112 2.65 -10.93 0.43
CA THR A 112 1.40 -10.97 -0.31
C THR A 112 0.66 -12.23 0.05
N THR A 113 -0.57 -12.08 0.51
CA THR A 113 -1.52 -13.19 0.71
C THR A 113 -2.53 -13.12 -0.42
N THR A 114 -2.73 -14.23 -1.16
CA THR A 114 -3.66 -14.26 -2.29
C THR A 114 -4.79 -15.26 -2.05
N VAL A 115 -6.00 -14.89 -2.46
CA VAL A 115 -7.18 -15.75 -2.38
C VAL A 115 -7.48 -16.34 -3.75
N HIS A 116 -7.64 -17.67 -3.78
CA HIS A 116 -7.98 -18.43 -4.98
C HIS A 116 -9.28 -19.21 -4.73
N PRO A 117 -10.41 -18.78 -5.31
CA PRO A 117 -11.67 -19.50 -5.15
C PRO A 117 -11.61 -20.84 -5.89
N ARG A 118 -12.19 -21.89 -5.30
CA ARG A 118 -12.22 -23.25 -5.88
C ARG A 118 -10.82 -23.76 -6.28
N PRO A 119 -9.87 -23.86 -5.33
CA PRO A 119 -8.49 -24.26 -5.63
C PRO A 119 -8.39 -25.65 -6.28
N GLU A 120 -9.38 -26.51 -6.09
CA GLU A 120 -9.47 -27.82 -6.76
C GLU A 120 -9.66 -27.74 -8.29
N GLN A 121 -10.03 -26.57 -8.81
CA GLN A 121 -10.23 -26.31 -10.25
C GLN A 121 -9.13 -25.43 -10.85
N TYR A 122 -8.13 -25.04 -10.04
CA TYR A 122 -7.11 -24.07 -10.42
C TYR A 122 -6.32 -24.50 -11.64
N ARG A 123 -6.17 -23.57 -12.58
CA ARG A 123 -5.28 -23.66 -13.74
C ARG A 123 -4.22 -22.59 -13.65
N ARG A 124 -3.03 -22.92 -14.17
CA ARG A 124 -1.94 -21.95 -14.26
C ARG A 124 -2.42 -20.72 -15.05
N GLY A 125 -2.32 -19.56 -14.42
CA GLY A 125 -2.72 -18.28 -15.02
C GLY A 125 -4.13 -17.83 -14.63
N ASP A 126 -4.88 -18.63 -13.86
CA ASP A 126 -6.14 -18.16 -13.28
C ASP A 126 -5.90 -16.89 -12.44
N PRO A 127 -6.83 -15.91 -12.51
CA PRO A 127 -6.69 -14.66 -11.79
C PRO A 127 -6.72 -14.88 -10.28
N VAL A 128 -6.02 -13.99 -9.57
CA VAL A 128 -6.16 -13.86 -8.11
C VAL A 128 -7.48 -13.15 -7.83
N ALA A 129 -8.30 -13.69 -6.94
CA ALA A 129 -9.58 -13.07 -6.59
C ALA A 129 -9.40 -11.93 -5.58
N GLU A 130 -8.40 -12.03 -4.70
CA GLU A 130 -8.08 -11.00 -3.71
C GLU A 130 -6.60 -11.09 -3.35
N VAL A 131 -5.98 -9.94 -3.11
CA VAL A 131 -4.62 -9.84 -2.59
C VAL A 131 -4.58 -8.92 -1.37
N THR A 132 -3.92 -9.39 -0.31
CA THR A 132 -3.45 -8.54 0.79
C THR A 132 -1.96 -8.28 0.57
N LEU A 133 -1.57 -7.03 0.40
CA LEU A 133 -0.19 -6.56 0.35
C LEU A 133 0.19 -5.98 1.71
N ALA A 134 1.16 -6.58 2.38
CA ALA A 134 1.74 -6.05 3.60
C ALA A 134 3.21 -5.67 3.36
N VAL A 135 3.60 -4.47 3.78
CA VAL A 135 4.96 -3.94 3.60
C VAL A 135 5.48 -3.41 4.93
N THR A 136 6.73 -3.72 5.23
CA THR A 136 7.42 -3.28 6.45
C THR A 136 8.69 -2.53 6.08
N TRP A 137 8.87 -1.32 6.59
CA TRP A 137 10.04 -0.46 6.36
C TRP A 137 10.45 0.41 7.55
N ALA A 138 9.57 0.64 8.52
CA ALA A 138 9.93 1.24 9.79
C ALA A 138 10.01 0.14 10.84
N GLY A 139 11.01 0.22 11.72
CA GLY A 139 11.13 -0.68 12.86
C GLY A 139 10.08 -0.43 13.97
N GLY A 140 8.99 0.29 13.65
CA GLY A 140 7.90 0.58 14.57
C GLY A 140 7.23 -0.72 14.98
N GLN A 141 7.39 -1.10 16.25
CA GLN A 141 6.79 -2.30 16.79
C GLN A 141 5.58 -1.89 17.63
N ARG A 142 4.39 -2.28 17.20
CA ARG A 142 3.20 -2.21 18.06
C ARG A 142 3.19 -3.45 18.95
N ILE A 143 3.13 -3.24 20.26
CA ILE A 143 3.03 -4.32 21.25
C ILE A 143 1.71 -4.13 22.00
N ASP A 144 0.77 -5.03 21.77
CA ASP A 144 -0.48 -5.10 22.53
C ASP A 144 -0.29 -6.09 23.68
N LEU A 145 -0.28 -5.58 24.92
CA LEU A 145 -0.09 -6.35 26.14
C LEU A 145 -1.39 -6.38 26.96
N GLY A 146 -1.76 -7.57 27.44
CA GLY A 146 -2.84 -7.78 28.40
C GLY A 146 -2.39 -8.70 29.53
N PRO A 147 -3.07 -8.69 30.70
CA PRO A 147 -2.78 -9.63 31.77
C PRO A 147 -2.89 -11.07 31.26
N ALA A 148 -1.93 -11.92 31.61
CA ALA A 148 -1.99 -13.33 31.28
C ALA A 148 -3.14 -13.99 32.07
N ALA A 149 -4.06 -14.64 31.37
CA ALA A 149 -5.19 -15.34 31.99
C ALA A 149 -4.75 -16.71 32.54
N CYS A 150 -5.24 -17.05 33.73
CA CYS A 150 -5.13 -18.38 34.31
C CYS A 150 -6.45 -19.12 34.15
N GLY A 151 -6.40 -20.40 33.75
CA GLY A 151 -7.61 -21.24 33.62
C GLY A 151 -8.23 -21.65 34.96
N ASP A 152 -7.57 -21.33 36.08
CA ASP A 152 -8.08 -21.59 37.43
C ASP A 152 -8.80 -20.35 37.99
N PRO A 153 -10.11 -20.40 38.26
CA PRO A 153 -10.89 -19.28 38.78
C PRO A 153 -10.55 -18.91 40.23
N HIS A 154 -9.77 -19.73 40.95
CA HIS A 154 -9.33 -19.45 42.32
C HIS A 154 -7.86 -19.01 42.40
N CYS A 155 -7.19 -18.81 41.25
CA CYS A 155 -5.80 -18.40 41.24
C CYS A 155 -5.67 -16.88 41.43
N GLU A 156 -4.99 -16.47 42.52
CA GLU A 156 -4.68 -15.06 42.82
C GLU A 156 -3.24 -14.66 42.43
N ALA A 157 -2.50 -15.55 41.74
CA ALA A 157 -1.12 -15.29 41.34
C ALA A 157 -1.03 -14.32 40.16
N ASP A 158 -0.05 -13.41 40.20
CA ASP A 158 0.31 -12.58 39.05
C ASP A 158 1.10 -13.43 38.04
N HIS A 159 0.48 -13.69 36.88
CA HIS A 159 1.08 -14.45 35.79
C HIS A 159 1.76 -13.56 34.74
N GLY A 160 1.90 -12.27 35.02
CA GLY A 160 2.50 -11.29 34.12
C GLY A 160 1.58 -10.94 32.95
N TYR A 161 2.19 -10.55 31.84
CA TYR A 161 1.49 -10.10 30.63
C TYR A 161 1.72 -11.08 29.49
N THR A 162 0.67 -11.31 28.70
CA THR A 162 0.76 -11.91 27.38
C THR A 162 0.47 -10.82 26.34
N GLY A 163 0.95 -11.00 25.12
CA GLY A 163 0.68 -10.03 24.08
C GLY A 163 1.10 -10.47 22.70
N THR A 164 0.69 -9.66 21.74
CA THR A 164 1.02 -9.82 20.32
C THR A 164 1.88 -8.65 19.87
N SER A 165 2.88 -8.96 19.05
CA SER A 165 3.71 -7.94 18.39
C SER A 165 3.42 -7.98 16.90
N SER A 166 3.04 -6.85 16.32
CA SER A 166 2.92 -6.67 14.87
C SER A 166 3.98 -5.70 14.36
N ARG A 167 4.44 -5.95 13.13
CA ARG A 167 5.41 -5.13 12.39
C ARG A 167 4.96 -5.02 10.95
N GLU A 168 4.03 -4.10 10.72
CA GLU A 168 3.55 -3.77 9.38
C GLU A 168 3.26 -2.27 9.37
N ASP A 169 3.92 -1.56 8.44
CA ASP A 169 3.73 -0.12 8.27
C ASP A 169 2.56 0.15 7.32
N LEU A 170 2.33 -0.79 6.40
CA LEU A 170 1.25 -0.73 5.43
C LEU A 170 0.64 -2.11 5.21
N VAL A 171 -0.69 -2.16 5.25
CA VAL A 171 -1.49 -3.31 4.82
C VAL A 171 -2.59 -2.81 3.90
N LEU A 172 -2.62 -3.32 2.68
CA LEU A 172 -3.68 -3.03 1.70
C LEU A 172 -4.33 -4.32 1.25
N ARG A 173 -5.65 -4.37 1.27
CA ARG A 173 -6.44 -5.48 0.76
C ARG A 173 -7.21 -5.02 -0.47
N VAL A 174 -7.09 -5.77 -1.57
CA VAL A 174 -7.80 -5.50 -2.82
C VAL A 174 -8.49 -6.79 -3.26
N ALA A 175 -9.81 -6.74 -3.43
CA ALA A 175 -10.68 -7.85 -3.80
C ALA A 175 -11.42 -7.57 -5.11
N ALA A 176 -11.45 -8.54 -6.02
CA ALA A 176 -12.07 -8.37 -7.33
C ALA A 176 -13.58 -8.10 -7.24
N GLU A 177 -14.24 -8.57 -6.17
CA GLU A 177 -15.66 -8.32 -5.93
C GLU A 177 -15.95 -6.87 -5.51
N ALA A 178 -14.98 -6.17 -4.92
CA ALA A 178 -15.14 -4.79 -4.44
C ALA A 178 -14.53 -3.77 -5.42
N GLU A 179 -13.25 -3.93 -5.78
CA GLU A 179 -12.52 -2.98 -6.63
C GLU A 179 -12.41 -3.42 -8.09
N GLY A 180 -12.86 -4.64 -8.42
CA GLY A 180 -12.76 -5.22 -9.76
C GLY A 180 -11.44 -5.94 -10.03
N GLN A 181 -11.46 -6.87 -10.98
CA GLN A 181 -10.29 -7.71 -11.29
C GLN A 181 -9.06 -6.90 -11.70
N ALA A 182 -9.24 -5.80 -12.42
CA ALA A 182 -8.14 -4.94 -12.84
C ALA A 182 -7.37 -4.32 -11.65
N ALA A 183 -8.06 -4.00 -10.55
CA ALA A 183 -7.42 -3.47 -9.35
C ALA A 183 -6.57 -4.54 -8.65
N VAL A 184 -7.08 -5.78 -8.57
CA VAL A 184 -6.32 -6.91 -8.02
C VAL A 184 -5.08 -7.20 -8.87
N ASP A 185 -5.22 -7.21 -10.20
CA ASP A 185 -4.11 -7.44 -11.12
C ASP A 185 -3.04 -6.33 -11.00
N ALA A 186 -3.47 -5.08 -10.85
CA ALA A 186 -2.58 -3.94 -10.61
C ALA A 186 -1.82 -4.08 -9.27
N ALA A 187 -2.52 -4.43 -8.18
CA ALA A 187 -1.90 -4.64 -6.87
C ALA A 187 -0.88 -5.80 -6.89
N VAL A 188 -1.21 -6.91 -7.55
CA VAL A 188 -0.28 -8.05 -7.75
C VAL A 188 0.93 -7.63 -8.59
N SER A 189 0.72 -6.84 -9.65
CA SER A 189 1.80 -6.33 -10.49
C SER A 189 2.73 -5.40 -9.73
N PHE A 190 2.16 -4.46 -8.97
CA PHE A 190 2.90 -3.54 -8.11
C PHE A 190 3.73 -4.28 -7.06
N ALA A 191 3.12 -5.23 -6.33
CA ALA A 191 3.83 -6.02 -5.33
C ALA A 191 5.00 -6.83 -5.92
N ARG A 192 4.85 -7.36 -7.14
CA ARG A 192 5.94 -8.04 -7.87
C ARG A 192 7.06 -7.06 -8.23
N ALA A 193 6.73 -5.85 -8.68
CA ALA A 193 7.72 -4.83 -9.01
C ALA A 193 8.49 -4.37 -7.78
N LEU A 194 7.79 -4.08 -6.68
CA LEU A 194 8.41 -3.69 -5.40
C LEU A 194 9.38 -4.75 -4.90
N ARG A 195 8.97 -6.04 -4.90
CA ARG A 195 9.84 -7.16 -4.53
C ARG A 195 11.10 -7.28 -5.39
N ARG A 196 11.00 -7.02 -6.70
CA ARG A 196 12.20 -7.03 -7.56
C ARG A 196 13.16 -5.93 -7.15
N SER A 197 12.66 -4.72 -6.92
CA SER A 197 13.48 -3.58 -6.53
C SER A 197 14.17 -3.77 -5.18
N THR A 198 13.53 -4.41 -4.19
CA THR A 198 14.17 -4.70 -2.90
C THR A 198 15.31 -5.72 -3.01
N VAL A 199 15.16 -6.75 -3.86
CA VAL A 199 16.20 -7.75 -4.12
C VAL A 199 17.35 -7.17 -4.95
N GLU A 200 17.05 -6.41 -6.00
CA GLU A 200 18.06 -5.75 -6.85
C GLU A 200 18.91 -4.75 -6.06
N TRP A 201 18.31 -4.07 -5.08
CA TRP A 201 19.07 -3.20 -4.19
C TRP A 201 19.98 -3.99 -3.25
N SER A 202 19.52 -5.11 -2.69
CA SER A 202 20.32 -5.96 -1.79
C SER A 202 21.59 -6.52 -2.45
N GLY A 203 21.65 -6.55 -3.78
CA GLY A 203 22.81 -6.99 -4.55
C GLY A 203 23.78 -5.88 -5.00
N ARG A 204 23.53 -4.60 -4.67
CA ARG A 204 24.42 -3.46 -4.98
C ARG A 204 25.23 -3.03 -3.76
#